data_AF-A0A560YLQ9-F1
#
_entry.id   AF-A0A560YLQ9-F1
#
_cell.length_a   1.000
_cell.length_b   1.000
_cell.length_c   1.000
_cell.angle_alpha   90.00
_cell.angle_beta   90.00
_cell.angle_gamma   90.00
#
_symmetry.space_group_name_H-M   'P 1'
#
loop_
_entity.id
_entity.type
_entity.pdbx_description
1 polymer ?
#
loop_
_entity_poly.entity_id
_entity_poly.type
_entity_poly.pdbx_seq_one_letter_code
_entity_poly.pdbx_strand_id
1 'polypeptide(L)'
;MDIEAKYTDWSESELETAVDAYLKMLELEQNGQKLNKAKENRLLRAGMLSERTEGSIEFRMLNISTVLLRMGKQRIAGYKPAPHMGSNVENSIRAVLADRGILAVDESTPTADEETLERRAAALQKQKIKTAPEGILKPKRASSPRTAYVRDPEVRAWVRNEANGICEGCGGVAPFQKHGLPYLEVHHVKHLALKGSDRVTNAVALCPNCHQRCHHSNDKDAYTLSLYAKIGRLIPE
;
A
#
# COMPACT_ATOMS: atom_id res chain seq x y z
N MET A 1 -21.85 13.14 31.78
CA MET A 1 -21.50 11.72 31.58
C MET A 1 -21.27 11.59 30.09
N ASP A 2 -20.08 12.04 29.68
CA ASP A 2 -19.74 12.16 28.26
C ASP A 2 -19.33 10.79 27.76
N ILE A 3 -20.14 10.24 26.85
CA ILE A 3 -19.82 9.02 26.14
C ILE A 3 -18.76 9.41 25.11
N GLU A 4 -17.49 9.19 25.44
CA GLU A 4 -16.40 9.22 24.47
C GLU A 4 -16.74 8.23 23.36
N ALA A 5 -17.15 8.78 22.21
CA ALA A 5 -17.30 8.00 20.99
C ALA A 5 -15.91 7.49 20.61
N LYS A 6 -15.62 6.24 20.97
CA LYS A 6 -14.45 5.51 20.46
C LYS A 6 -14.54 5.50 18.94
N TYR A 7 -13.81 6.39 18.29
CA TYR A 7 -13.58 6.38 16.85
C TYR A 7 -12.69 5.17 16.56
N THR A 8 -13.29 3.99 16.41
CA THR A 8 -12.58 2.80 15.97
C THR A 8 -12.38 2.91 14.46
N ASP A 9 -11.14 2.83 14.02
CA ASP A 9 -10.84 2.69 12.59
C ASP A 9 -11.56 1.45 12.02
N TRP A 10 -11.92 1.50 10.74
CA TRP A 10 -12.56 0.38 10.05
C TRP A 10 -11.53 -0.72 9.82
N SER A 11 -11.83 -1.93 10.29
CA SER A 11 -11.07 -3.12 9.94
C SER A 11 -11.26 -3.47 8.45
N GLU A 12 -10.33 -4.23 7.90
CA GLU A 12 -10.40 -4.73 6.53
C GLU A 12 -11.69 -5.52 6.29
N SER A 13 -12.04 -6.44 7.20
CA SER A 13 -13.26 -7.25 7.10
C SER A 13 -14.55 -6.43 7.15
N GLU A 14 -14.60 -5.37 7.95
CA GLU A 14 -15.75 -4.47 7.97
C GLU A 14 -15.87 -3.71 6.65
N LEU A 15 -14.75 -3.27 6.08
CA LEU A 15 -14.72 -2.57 4.81
C LEU A 15 -15.17 -3.48 3.66
N GLU A 16 -14.66 -4.71 3.61
CA GLU A 16 -15.09 -5.75 2.66
C GLU A 16 -16.60 -5.99 2.76
N THR A 17 -17.11 -6.19 3.97
CA THR A 17 -18.54 -6.39 4.22
C THR A 17 -19.37 -5.23 3.67
N ALA A 18 -18.95 -3.98 3.90
CA ALA A 18 -19.65 -2.80 3.41
C ALA A 18 -19.61 -2.68 1.88
N VAL A 19 -18.48 -3.00 1.25
CA VAL A 19 -18.34 -2.99 -0.22
C VAL A 19 -19.20 -4.10 -0.84
N ASP A 20 -19.17 -5.31 -0.31
CA ASP A 20 -19.95 -6.44 -0.83
C ASP A 20 -21.46 -6.16 -0.73
N ALA A 21 -21.91 -5.59 0.38
CA ALA A 21 -23.29 -5.15 0.54
C ALA A 21 -23.68 -4.04 -0.43
N TYR A 22 -22.78 -3.06 -0.65
CA TYR A 22 -22.99 -2.00 -1.63
C TYR A 22 -23.12 -2.58 -3.05
N LEU A 23 -22.22 -3.47 -3.46
CA LEU A 23 -22.23 -4.06 -4.81
C LEU A 23 -23.49 -4.91 -5.05
N LYS A 24 -23.90 -5.71 -4.06
CA LYS A 24 -25.16 -6.45 -4.09
C LYS A 24 -26.37 -5.51 -4.25
N MET A 25 -26.40 -4.41 -3.49
CA MET A 25 -27.44 -3.40 -3.61
C MET A 25 -27.44 -2.70 -4.98
N LEU A 26 -26.26 -2.44 -5.55
CA LEU A 26 -26.11 -1.84 -6.86
C LEU A 26 -26.65 -2.76 -7.97
N GLU A 27 -26.37 -4.06 -7.89
CA GLU A 27 -26.90 -5.07 -8.82
C GLU A 27 -28.44 -5.11 -8.78
N LEU A 28 -29.04 -5.06 -7.58
CA LEU A 28 -30.50 -4.97 -7.43
C LEU A 28 -31.07 -3.72 -8.12
N GLU A 29 -30.44 -2.55 -7.94
CA GLU A 29 -30.89 -1.29 -8.58
C GLU A 29 -30.74 -1.35 -10.10
N GLN A 30 -29.65 -1.91 -10.61
CA GLN A 30 -29.40 -2.09 -12.05
C GLN A 30 -30.41 -3.05 -12.69
N ASN A 31 -30.86 -4.06 -11.95
CA ASN A 31 -31.92 -4.98 -12.38
C ASN A 31 -33.34 -4.42 -12.19
N GLY A 32 -33.48 -3.14 -11.81
CA GLY A 32 -34.77 -2.49 -11.61
C GLY A 32 -35.53 -2.95 -10.35
N GLN A 33 -34.87 -3.67 -9.44
CA GLN A 33 -35.48 -4.15 -8.21
C GLN A 33 -35.49 -3.05 -7.14
N LYS A 34 -36.54 -3.04 -6.31
CA LYS A 34 -36.72 -2.01 -5.28
C LYS A 34 -35.70 -2.17 -4.15
N LEU A 35 -34.83 -1.19 -4.00
CA LEU A 35 -33.85 -1.08 -2.92
C LEU A 35 -34.49 -0.63 -1.60
N ASN A 36 -34.17 -1.30 -0.49
CA ASN A 36 -34.50 -0.84 0.86
C ASN A 36 -33.24 -0.66 1.71
N LYS A 37 -32.63 0.53 1.62
CA LYS A 37 -31.39 0.90 2.31
C LYS A 37 -31.46 0.69 3.83
N ALA A 38 -32.57 1.07 4.45
CA ALA A 38 -32.76 0.93 5.90
C ALA A 38 -32.82 -0.55 6.33
N LYS A 39 -33.38 -1.43 5.49
CA LYS A 39 -33.35 -2.88 5.75
C LYS A 39 -31.93 -3.43 5.66
N GLU A 40 -31.18 -3.08 4.63
CA GLU A 40 -29.80 -3.58 4.47
C GLU A 40 -28.90 -3.10 5.61
N ASN A 41 -29.00 -1.83 5.99
CA ASN A 41 -28.27 -1.28 7.14
C ASN A 41 -28.55 -2.07 8.43
N ARG A 42 -29.82 -2.41 8.69
CA ARG A 42 -30.18 -3.26 9.84
C ARG A 42 -29.58 -4.66 9.75
N LEU A 43 -29.54 -5.27 8.56
CA LEU A 43 -28.94 -6.59 8.37
C LEU A 43 -27.42 -6.56 8.62
N LEU A 44 -26.73 -5.52 8.15
CA LEU A 44 -25.30 -5.35 8.38
C LEU A 44 -24.95 -5.22 9.86
N ARG A 45 -25.75 -4.44 10.61
CA ARG A 45 -25.62 -4.29 12.07
C ARG A 45 -26.04 -5.53 12.85
N ALA A 46 -26.88 -6.39 12.28
CA ALA A 46 -27.16 -7.69 12.88
C ALA A 46 -26.07 -8.73 12.60
N GLY A 47 -25.12 -8.42 11.72
CA GLY A 47 -24.02 -9.29 11.31
C GLY A 47 -22.64 -8.69 11.63
N MET A 48 -21.74 -8.71 10.65
CA MET A 48 -20.33 -8.35 10.84
C MET A 48 -20.08 -6.87 11.15
N LEU A 49 -21.08 -5.99 10.99
CA LEU A 49 -20.98 -4.57 11.36
C LEU A 49 -21.76 -4.26 12.65
N SER A 50 -21.84 -5.21 13.59
CA SER A 50 -22.60 -5.05 14.86
C SER A 50 -22.12 -3.89 15.72
N GLU A 51 -20.82 -3.60 15.69
CA GLU A 51 -20.20 -2.51 16.44
C GLU A 51 -20.35 -1.14 15.75
N ARG A 52 -20.91 -1.10 14.53
CA ARG A 52 -21.07 0.15 13.76
C ARG A 52 -22.45 0.74 13.94
N THR A 53 -22.48 2.07 14.07
CA THR A 53 -23.74 2.82 14.10
C THR A 53 -24.35 2.91 12.71
N GLU A 54 -25.67 3.11 12.65
CA GLU A 54 -26.41 3.32 11.40
C GLU A 54 -25.78 4.44 10.56
N GLY A 55 -25.45 5.57 11.20
CA GLY A 55 -24.81 6.72 10.54
C GLY A 55 -23.40 6.42 10.03
N SER A 56 -22.62 5.60 10.74
CA SER A 56 -21.28 5.19 10.28
C SER A 56 -21.36 4.35 9.01
N ILE A 57 -22.31 3.41 8.95
CA ILE A 57 -22.55 2.59 7.75
C ILE A 57 -23.08 3.44 6.60
N GLU A 58 -24.06 4.33 6.86
CA GLU A 58 -24.56 5.25 5.82
C GLU A 58 -23.43 6.10 5.23
N PHE A 59 -22.57 6.68 6.08
CA PHE A 59 -21.42 7.46 5.62
C PHE A 59 -20.42 6.60 4.82
N ARG A 60 -20.21 5.34 5.21
CA ARG A 60 -19.40 4.40 4.43
C ARG A 60 -19.98 4.15 3.05
N MET A 61 -21.30 4.02 2.91
CA MET A 61 -21.95 3.87 1.61
C MET A 61 -21.78 5.13 0.73
N LEU A 62 -21.82 6.34 1.32
CA LEU A 62 -21.51 7.59 0.60
C LEU A 62 -20.05 7.60 0.12
N ASN A 63 -19.12 7.12 0.94
CA ASN A 63 -17.71 6.98 0.56
C ASN A 63 -17.55 6.03 -0.63
N ILE A 64 -18.18 4.84 -0.59
CA ILE A 64 -18.11 3.88 -1.71
C ILE A 64 -18.69 4.51 -2.99
N SER A 65 -19.81 5.23 -2.88
CA SER A 65 -20.39 6.02 -3.99
C SER A 65 -19.41 7.04 -4.59
N THR A 66 -18.65 7.77 -3.75
CA THR A 66 -17.63 8.71 -4.22
C THR A 66 -16.51 8.00 -4.97
N VAL A 67 -16.02 6.87 -4.45
CA VAL A 67 -14.94 6.12 -5.10
C VAL A 67 -15.39 5.57 -6.45
N LEU A 68 -16.57 4.94 -6.53
CA LEU A 68 -17.14 4.47 -7.80
C LEU A 68 -17.29 5.59 -8.83
N LEU A 69 -17.81 6.76 -8.40
CA LEU A 69 -17.93 7.92 -9.28
C LEU A 69 -16.56 8.37 -9.82
N ARG A 70 -15.54 8.48 -8.96
CA ARG A 70 -14.17 8.83 -9.36
C ARG A 70 -13.53 7.78 -10.28
N MET A 71 -13.91 6.53 -10.14
CA MET A 71 -13.49 5.41 -10.99
C MET A 71 -14.24 5.36 -12.34
N GLY A 72 -15.19 6.28 -12.59
CA GLY A 72 -16.02 6.28 -13.79
C GLY A 72 -17.07 5.16 -13.81
N LYS A 73 -17.42 4.62 -12.64
CA LYS A 73 -18.42 3.54 -12.49
C LYS A 73 -19.77 4.10 -12.09
N GLN A 74 -20.81 3.31 -12.38
CA GLN A 74 -22.15 3.58 -11.86
C GLN A 74 -22.16 3.39 -10.34
N ARG A 75 -22.99 4.19 -9.68
CA ARG A 75 -23.22 4.19 -8.23
C ARG A 75 -24.71 4.03 -7.97
N ILE A 76 -25.05 3.64 -6.75
CA ILE A 76 -26.44 3.66 -6.30
C ILE A 76 -26.94 5.11 -6.30
N ALA A 77 -28.05 5.38 -6.99
CA ALA A 77 -28.58 6.73 -7.16
C ALA A 77 -28.87 7.41 -5.80
N GLY A 78 -29.39 6.63 -4.87
CA GLY A 78 -29.78 7.05 -3.51
C GLY A 78 -28.63 7.27 -2.52
N TYR A 79 -27.38 6.97 -2.87
CA TYR A 79 -26.18 7.30 -2.07
C TYR A 79 -25.40 8.40 -2.78
N LYS A 80 -25.56 9.64 -2.32
CA LYS A 80 -24.85 10.80 -2.87
C LYS A 80 -23.36 10.74 -2.52
N PRO A 81 -22.43 11.16 -3.40
CA PRO A 81 -21.01 11.22 -3.06
C PRO A 81 -20.75 12.05 -1.80
N ALA A 82 -19.91 11.54 -0.90
CA ALA A 82 -19.39 12.28 0.23
C ALA A 82 -18.51 13.47 -0.23
N PRO A 83 -18.63 14.66 0.41
CA PRO A 83 -17.93 15.88 -0.01
C PRO A 83 -16.43 15.86 0.30
N HIS A 84 -16.01 15.18 1.36
CA HIS A 84 -14.63 15.07 1.78
C HIS A 84 -14.29 13.63 2.13
N MET A 85 -13.17 13.14 1.60
CA MET A 85 -12.66 11.79 1.84
C MET A 85 -11.14 11.83 1.89
N GLY A 86 -10.56 11.23 2.93
CA GLY A 86 -9.10 11.09 3.06
C GLY A 86 -8.54 10.07 2.06
N SER A 87 -7.32 10.29 1.58
CA SER A 87 -6.64 9.44 0.61
C SER A 87 -6.51 7.98 1.05
N ASN A 88 -6.25 7.73 2.34
CA ASN A 88 -6.17 6.38 2.89
C ASN A 88 -7.50 5.63 2.75
N VAL A 89 -8.62 6.29 3.06
CA VAL A 89 -9.96 5.71 2.94
C VAL A 89 -10.30 5.41 1.48
N GLU A 90 -9.97 6.33 0.56
CA GLU A 90 -10.16 6.10 -0.87
C GLU A 90 -9.36 4.88 -1.35
N ASN A 91 -8.08 4.81 -0.98
CA ASN A 91 -7.20 3.72 -1.38
C ASN A 91 -7.69 2.37 -0.86
N SER A 92 -8.13 2.29 0.40
CA SER A 92 -8.67 1.04 0.97
C SER A 92 -9.95 0.60 0.24
N ILE A 93 -10.90 1.50 -0.04
CA ILE A 93 -12.13 1.15 -0.78
C ILE A 93 -11.78 0.69 -2.20
N ARG A 94 -10.88 1.41 -2.88
CA ARG A 94 -10.44 1.07 -4.24
C ARG A 94 -9.78 -0.31 -4.30
N ALA A 95 -8.97 -0.66 -3.30
CA ALA A 95 -8.33 -1.98 -3.22
C ALA A 95 -9.36 -3.11 -3.12
N VAL A 96 -10.37 -2.95 -2.26
CA VAL A 96 -11.46 -3.95 -2.12
C VAL A 96 -12.28 -4.04 -3.41
N LEU A 97 -12.65 -2.90 -4.02
CA LEU A 97 -13.37 -2.89 -5.30
C LEU A 97 -12.58 -3.59 -6.42
N ALA A 98 -11.27 -3.35 -6.50
CA ALA A 98 -10.40 -4.00 -7.47
C ALA A 98 -10.32 -5.52 -7.25
N ASP A 99 -10.33 -5.97 -5.99
CA ASP A 99 -10.38 -7.40 -5.65
C ASP A 99 -11.69 -8.06 -6.11
N ARG A 100 -12.79 -7.30 -6.10
CA ARG A 100 -14.09 -7.70 -6.69
C ARG A 100 -14.19 -7.48 -8.20
N GLY A 101 -13.07 -7.17 -8.88
CA GLY A 101 -13.02 -6.99 -10.33
C GLY A 101 -13.53 -5.63 -10.84
N ILE A 102 -13.88 -4.71 -9.94
CA ILE A 102 -14.32 -3.36 -10.29
C ILE A 102 -13.07 -2.46 -10.40
N LEU A 103 -12.47 -2.40 -11.59
CA LEU A 103 -11.33 -1.52 -11.86
C LEU A 103 -11.74 -0.13 -12.34
N ALA A 104 -10.99 0.89 -11.96
CA ALA A 104 -11.15 2.22 -12.51
C ALA A 104 -10.84 2.24 -14.01
N VAL A 105 -11.49 3.14 -14.75
CA VAL A 105 -11.26 3.30 -16.20
C VAL A 105 -9.79 3.62 -16.52
N ASP A 106 -9.04 4.18 -15.56
CA ASP A 106 -7.66 4.60 -15.73
C ASP A 106 -6.61 3.55 -15.35
N GLU A 107 -6.99 2.35 -14.87
CA GLU A 107 -6.01 1.35 -14.40
C GLU A 107 -5.08 0.86 -15.53
N SER A 108 -5.51 0.91 -16.78
CA SER A 108 -4.67 0.61 -17.96
C SER A 108 -3.93 1.82 -18.52
N THR A 109 -4.05 3.00 -17.91
CA THR A 109 -3.42 4.23 -18.40
C THR A 109 -1.93 4.21 -18.07
N PRO A 110 -1.03 4.42 -19.06
CA PRO A 110 0.40 4.57 -18.79
C PRO A 110 0.69 5.77 -17.88
N THR A 111 1.68 5.63 -17.02
CA THR A 111 2.15 6.69 -16.12
C THR A 111 3.66 6.63 -15.98
N ALA A 112 4.28 7.76 -15.62
CA ALA A 112 5.70 7.82 -15.28
C ALA A 112 5.96 7.79 -13.77
N ASP A 113 4.90 7.80 -12.96
CA ASP A 113 4.98 7.62 -11.51
C ASP A 113 5.02 6.13 -11.16
N GLU A 114 6.15 5.69 -10.59
CA GLU A 114 6.44 4.27 -10.34
C GLU A 114 5.45 3.63 -9.36
N GLU A 115 5.06 4.34 -8.29
CA GLU A 115 4.11 3.80 -7.30
C GLU A 115 2.73 3.59 -7.92
N THR A 116 2.25 4.57 -8.70
CA THR A 116 0.99 4.42 -9.46
C THR A 116 1.09 3.28 -10.48
N LEU A 117 2.23 3.14 -11.17
CA LEU A 117 2.44 2.10 -12.16
C LEU A 117 2.38 0.70 -11.52
N GLU A 118 3.11 0.46 -10.43
CA GLU A 118 3.12 -0.81 -9.72
C GLU A 118 1.75 -1.16 -9.13
N ARG A 119 1.05 -0.19 -8.56
CA ARG A 119 -0.33 -0.39 -8.07
C ARG A 119 -1.27 -0.84 -9.18
N ARG A 120 -1.23 -0.16 -10.33
CA ARG A 120 -2.02 -0.51 -11.53
C ARG A 120 -1.64 -1.89 -12.05
N ALA A 121 -0.35 -2.17 -12.14
CA ALA A 121 0.18 -3.46 -12.58
C ALA A 121 -0.28 -4.61 -11.68
N ALA A 122 -0.23 -4.44 -10.35
CA ALA A 122 -0.72 -5.44 -9.39
C ALA A 122 -2.23 -5.71 -9.55
N ALA A 123 -3.03 -4.66 -9.73
CA ALA A 123 -4.47 -4.80 -9.97
C ALA A 123 -4.77 -5.58 -11.28
N LEU A 124 -4.04 -5.27 -12.36
CA LEU A 124 -4.17 -5.98 -13.63
C LEU A 124 -3.61 -7.41 -13.57
N GLN A 125 -2.54 -7.65 -12.81
CA GLN A 125 -1.95 -8.98 -12.63
C GLN A 125 -2.94 -9.95 -11.98
N LYS A 126 -3.73 -9.49 -11.01
CA LYS A 126 -4.81 -10.29 -10.39
C LYS A 126 -5.84 -10.79 -11.42
N GLN A 127 -6.04 -10.06 -12.52
CA GLN A 127 -6.95 -10.47 -13.60
C GLN A 127 -6.37 -11.52 -14.54
N LYS A 128 -5.07 -11.85 -14.41
CA LYS A 128 -4.36 -12.78 -15.28
C LYS A 128 -4.53 -12.41 -16.76
N ILE A 129 -3.97 -11.28 -17.16
CA ILE A 129 -3.95 -10.82 -18.56
C ILE A 129 -3.57 -11.99 -19.47
N LYS A 130 -4.49 -12.41 -20.34
CA LYS A 130 -4.35 -13.63 -21.16
C LYS A 130 -3.54 -13.42 -22.44
N THR A 131 -3.51 -12.19 -22.93
CA THR A 131 -2.87 -11.81 -24.19
C THR A 131 -1.73 -10.85 -23.92
N ALA A 132 -0.59 -11.05 -24.58
CA ALA A 132 0.52 -10.11 -24.47
C ALA A 132 0.07 -8.71 -24.96
N PRO A 133 0.29 -7.63 -24.16
CA PRO A 133 -0.04 -6.29 -24.60
C PRO A 133 0.96 -5.81 -25.66
N GLU A 134 0.51 -4.96 -26.59
CA GLU A 134 1.38 -4.34 -27.62
C GLU A 134 2.46 -3.43 -27.01
N GLY A 135 2.17 -2.80 -25.86
CA GLY A 135 3.07 -1.88 -25.18
C GLY A 135 3.17 -0.50 -25.84
N ILE A 136 4.26 0.22 -25.56
CA ILE A 136 4.52 1.57 -26.08
C ILE A 136 5.83 1.55 -26.87
N LEU A 137 5.76 1.64 -28.20
CA LEU A 137 6.94 1.57 -29.07
C LEU A 137 7.95 2.71 -28.81
N LYS A 138 7.47 3.91 -28.48
CA LYS A 138 8.29 5.10 -28.20
C LYS A 138 7.81 5.78 -26.92
N PRO A 139 8.26 5.33 -25.72
CA PRO A 139 7.79 5.88 -24.45
C PRO A 139 8.21 7.35 -24.30
N LYS A 140 7.31 8.17 -23.77
CA LYS A 140 7.60 9.58 -23.45
C LYS A 140 8.48 9.65 -22.21
N ARG A 141 9.50 10.51 -22.25
CA ARG A 141 10.33 10.79 -21.07
C ARG A 141 9.59 11.74 -20.13
N ALA A 142 9.64 11.45 -18.84
CA ALA A 142 9.25 12.37 -17.79
C ALA A 142 10.47 12.65 -16.89
N SER A 143 10.64 13.90 -16.49
CA SER A 143 11.62 14.28 -15.46
C SER A 143 10.95 14.21 -14.09
N SER A 144 11.65 13.63 -13.12
CA SER A 144 11.24 13.67 -11.71
C SER A 144 12.41 14.17 -10.88
N PRO A 145 12.22 15.20 -10.03
CA PRO A 145 13.26 15.68 -9.13
C PRO A 145 13.59 14.58 -8.11
N ARG A 146 14.86 14.22 -8.00
CA ARG A 146 15.35 13.27 -6.99
C ARG A 146 16.16 14.02 -5.94
N THR A 147 15.75 13.90 -4.68
CA THR A 147 16.55 14.36 -3.55
C THR A 147 17.71 13.40 -3.34
N ALA A 148 18.93 13.93 -3.31
CA ALA A 148 20.14 13.19 -3.00
C ALA A 148 20.77 13.73 -1.72
N TYR A 149 21.31 12.82 -0.91
CA TYR A 149 22.07 13.15 0.29
C TYR A 149 23.55 12.94 0.00
N VAL A 150 24.39 13.89 0.43
CA VAL A 150 25.84 13.67 0.54
C VAL A 150 26.06 12.63 1.64
N ARG A 151 26.86 11.61 1.34
CA ARG A 151 27.10 10.47 2.25
C ARG A 151 28.59 10.24 2.42
N ASP A 152 28.95 9.80 3.61
CA ASP A 152 30.31 9.48 3.99
C ASP A 152 30.73 8.11 3.39
N PRO A 153 31.75 8.06 2.51
CA PRO A 153 32.23 6.82 1.95
C PRO A 153 32.86 5.89 3.00
N GLU A 154 33.40 6.42 4.10
CA GLU A 154 34.02 5.62 5.16
C GLU A 154 32.98 4.79 5.92
N VAL A 155 31.80 5.37 6.20
CA VAL A 155 30.67 4.62 6.79
C VAL A 155 30.31 3.43 5.92
N ARG A 156 30.24 3.62 4.60
CA ARG A 156 29.92 2.53 3.67
C ARG A 156 31.00 1.45 3.61
N ALA A 157 32.27 1.87 3.55
CA ALA A 157 33.39 0.95 3.51
C ALA A 157 33.45 0.11 4.79
N TRP A 158 33.36 0.77 5.95
CA TRP A 158 33.42 0.13 7.25
C TRP A 158 32.30 -0.90 7.44
N VAL A 159 31.04 -0.52 7.18
CA VAL A 159 29.89 -1.43 7.33
C VAL A 159 30.00 -2.67 6.42
N ARG A 160 30.56 -2.53 5.21
CA ARG A 160 30.80 -3.68 4.32
C ARG A 160 31.95 -4.57 4.78
N ASN A 161 32.99 -3.98 5.35
CA ASN A 161 34.12 -4.74 5.90
C ASN A 161 33.67 -5.58 7.10
N GLU A 162 32.88 -4.98 8.01
CA GLU A 162 32.29 -5.69 9.15
C GLU A 162 31.41 -6.87 8.71
N ALA A 163 30.64 -6.67 7.63
CA ALA A 163 29.77 -7.70 7.07
C ALA A 163 30.55 -8.85 6.40
N ASN A 164 31.82 -8.63 6.01
CA ASN A 164 32.70 -9.61 5.38
C ASN A 164 32.04 -10.40 4.23
N GLY A 165 31.29 -9.70 3.37
CA GLY A 165 30.58 -10.31 2.24
C GLY A 165 29.39 -11.19 2.61
N ILE A 166 28.93 -11.15 3.87
CA ILE A 166 27.74 -11.84 4.36
C ILE A 166 26.66 -10.79 4.67
N CYS A 167 25.45 -10.99 4.14
CA CYS A 167 24.31 -10.12 4.41
C CYS A 167 23.94 -10.17 5.90
N GLU A 168 23.89 -9.02 6.56
CA GLU A 168 23.61 -8.94 7.99
C GLU A 168 22.12 -9.17 8.34
N GLY A 169 21.24 -9.16 7.34
CA GLY A 169 19.82 -9.45 7.51
C GLY A 169 19.47 -10.94 7.45
N CYS A 170 19.93 -11.63 6.40
CA CYS A 170 19.61 -13.04 6.14
C CYS A 170 20.76 -14.02 6.38
N GLY A 171 22.00 -13.56 6.57
CA GLY A 171 23.18 -14.42 6.71
C GLY A 171 23.67 -15.04 5.39
N GLY A 172 23.05 -14.72 4.26
CA GLY A 172 23.47 -15.21 2.95
C GLY A 172 24.72 -14.50 2.43
N VAL A 173 25.54 -15.19 1.65
CA VAL A 173 26.70 -14.59 0.97
C VAL A 173 26.27 -13.54 -0.06
N ALA A 174 27.13 -12.56 -0.33
CA ALA A 174 26.91 -11.56 -1.36
C ALA A 174 26.63 -12.26 -2.72
N PRO A 175 25.62 -11.80 -3.48
CA PRO A 175 25.18 -12.51 -4.69
C PRO A 175 26.16 -12.43 -5.85
N PHE A 176 27.01 -11.41 -5.88
CA PHE A 176 28.02 -11.19 -6.91
C PHE A 176 29.10 -10.21 -6.40
N GLN A 177 30.11 -9.95 -7.23
CA GLN A 177 31.17 -8.98 -6.93
C GLN A 177 31.03 -7.69 -7.73
N LYS A 178 31.46 -6.57 -7.16
CA LYS A 178 31.60 -5.27 -7.84
C LYS A 178 32.94 -4.64 -7.45
N HIS A 179 33.70 -4.19 -8.44
CA HIS A 179 35.07 -3.68 -8.24
C HIS A 179 35.97 -4.67 -7.46
N GLY A 180 35.84 -5.98 -7.73
CA GLY A 180 36.60 -7.03 -7.06
C GLY A 180 36.19 -7.33 -5.62
N LEU A 181 35.15 -6.69 -5.09
CA LEU A 181 34.66 -6.89 -3.71
C LEU A 181 33.26 -7.51 -3.69
N PRO A 182 32.88 -8.29 -2.66
CA PRO A 182 31.52 -8.77 -2.45
C PRO A 182 30.49 -7.62 -2.48
N TYR A 183 29.42 -7.77 -3.26
CA TYR A 183 28.41 -6.73 -3.42
C TYR A 183 27.31 -6.81 -2.36
N LEU A 184 27.36 -5.88 -1.40
CA LEU A 184 26.28 -5.58 -0.47
C LEU A 184 25.93 -4.09 -0.53
N GLU A 185 24.64 -3.79 -0.36
CA GLU A 185 24.10 -2.44 -0.30
C GLU A 185 24.08 -1.96 1.15
N VAL A 186 24.59 -0.75 1.39
CA VAL A 186 24.54 -0.14 2.73
C VAL A 186 23.22 0.62 2.85
N HIS A 187 22.38 0.13 3.75
CA HIS A 187 21.06 0.64 4.06
C HIS A 187 21.08 1.39 5.39
N HIS A 188 20.43 2.56 5.43
CA HIS A 188 20.21 3.31 6.65
C HIS A 188 18.89 2.89 7.27
N VAL A 189 18.93 2.25 8.44
CA VAL A 189 17.75 1.60 9.06
C VAL A 189 16.67 2.64 9.37
N LYS A 190 17.04 3.76 9.99
CA LYS A 190 16.26 5.00 9.87
C LYS A 190 16.66 5.69 8.59
N HIS A 191 15.73 5.76 7.63
CA HIS A 191 16.00 6.38 6.33
C HIS A 191 16.46 7.85 6.49
N LEU A 192 17.43 8.27 5.67
CA LEU A 192 17.91 9.67 5.65
C LEU A 192 16.77 10.67 5.36
N ALA A 193 15.81 10.28 4.52
CA ALA A 193 14.60 11.07 4.25
C ALA A 193 13.73 11.31 5.50
N LEU A 194 13.82 10.41 6.48
CA LEU A 194 13.15 10.50 7.78
C LEU A 194 14.10 11.00 8.88
N LYS A 195 15.11 11.78 8.49
CA LYS A 195 16.12 12.38 9.39
C LYS A 195 17.00 11.37 10.13
N GLY A 196 17.18 10.16 9.59
CA GLY A 196 18.19 9.23 10.09
C GLY A 196 19.61 9.71 9.83
N SER A 197 20.54 9.32 10.70
CA SER A 197 21.94 9.72 10.58
C SER A 197 22.72 8.86 9.58
N ASP A 198 23.75 9.43 8.96
CA ASP A 198 24.74 8.68 8.18
C ASP A 198 25.88 8.21 9.11
N ARG A 199 25.56 7.28 10.00
CA ARG A 199 26.49 6.70 10.98
C ARG A 199 26.44 5.19 10.94
N VAL A 200 27.54 4.55 11.35
CA VAL A 200 27.63 3.09 11.47
C VAL A 200 26.58 2.49 12.42
N THR A 201 26.09 3.27 13.38
CA THR A 201 25.02 2.92 14.32
C THR A 201 23.62 2.93 13.69
N ASN A 202 23.48 3.46 12.48
CA ASN A 202 22.23 3.47 11.73
C ASN A 202 22.38 2.74 10.38
N ALA A 203 23.51 2.08 10.11
CA ALA A 203 23.83 1.52 8.81
C ALA A 203 24.11 0.01 8.85
N VAL A 204 23.56 -0.70 7.86
CA VAL A 204 23.64 -2.16 7.73
C VAL A 204 23.95 -2.57 6.28
N ALA A 205 24.78 -3.60 6.10
CA ALA A 205 25.09 -4.20 4.81
C ALA A 205 24.10 -5.32 4.48
N LEU A 206 23.31 -5.14 3.43
CA LEU A 206 22.28 -6.06 3.01
C LEU A 206 22.52 -6.54 1.57
N CYS A 207 22.14 -7.78 1.27
CA CYS A 207 22.00 -8.20 -0.12
C CYS A 207 20.83 -7.44 -0.79
N PRO A 208 20.77 -7.36 -2.13
CA PRO A 208 19.72 -6.62 -2.83
C PRO A 208 18.31 -7.03 -2.41
N ASN A 209 18.06 -8.32 -2.21
CA ASN A 209 16.74 -8.81 -1.78
C ASN A 209 16.36 -8.31 -0.38
N CYS A 210 17.28 -8.38 0.58
CA CYS A 210 17.05 -7.89 1.94
C CYS A 210 16.90 -6.38 1.99
N HIS A 211 17.65 -5.65 1.17
CA HIS A 211 17.53 -4.21 1.05
C HIS A 211 16.15 -3.81 0.51
N GLN A 212 15.69 -4.46 -0.57
CA GLN A 212 14.36 -4.22 -1.12
C GLN A 212 13.23 -4.61 -0.14
N ARG A 213 13.41 -5.67 0.66
CA ARG A 213 12.46 -6.02 1.73
C ARG A 213 12.27 -4.88 2.73
N CYS A 214 13.35 -4.21 3.18
CA CYS A 214 13.24 -3.04 4.06
C CYS A 214 12.41 -1.90 3.46
N HIS A 215 12.39 -1.75 2.13
CA HIS A 215 11.65 -0.68 1.47
C HIS A 215 10.20 -1.05 1.12
N HIS A 216 9.97 -2.27 0.63
CA HIS A 216 8.76 -2.59 -0.12
C HIS A 216 7.92 -3.73 0.46
N SER A 217 8.44 -4.52 1.40
CA SER A 217 7.67 -5.67 1.89
C SER A 217 6.57 -5.25 2.87
N ASN A 218 5.53 -6.07 2.94
CA ASN A 218 4.45 -5.92 3.91
C ASN A 218 4.94 -6.11 5.36
N ASP A 219 6.08 -6.77 5.55
CA ASP A 219 6.67 -7.06 6.86
C ASP A 219 7.90 -6.21 7.18
N LYS A 220 8.11 -5.11 6.45
CA LYS A 220 9.31 -4.25 6.57
C LYS A 220 9.57 -3.74 7.98
N ASP A 221 8.53 -3.43 8.75
CA ASP A 221 8.66 -2.92 10.11
C ASP A 221 9.13 -4.02 11.07
N ALA A 222 8.51 -5.21 10.99
CA ALA A 222 8.94 -6.38 11.73
C ALA A 222 10.36 -6.81 11.33
N TYR A 223 10.69 -6.73 10.03
CA TYR A 223 12.02 -7.04 9.53
C TYR A 223 13.06 -6.03 10.03
N THR A 224 12.75 -4.74 10.03
CA THR A 224 13.58 -3.67 10.59
C THR A 224 13.84 -3.87 12.08
N LEU A 225 12.81 -4.21 12.86
CA LEU A 225 12.98 -4.55 14.28
C LEU A 225 13.91 -5.75 14.48
N SER A 226 13.85 -6.75 13.59
CA SER A 226 14.75 -7.90 13.63
C SER A 226 16.23 -7.52 13.38
N LEU A 227 16.49 -6.45 12.61
CA LEU A 227 17.85 -5.95 12.38
C LEU A 227 18.43 -5.34 13.66
N TYR A 228 17.65 -4.51 14.36
CA TYR A 228 18.07 -3.95 15.65
C TYR A 228 18.36 -5.03 16.70
N ALA A 229 17.57 -6.11 16.71
CA ALA A 229 17.79 -7.22 17.63
C ALA A 229 19.05 -8.05 17.32
N LYS A 230 19.39 -8.22 16.03
CA LYS A 230 20.51 -9.06 15.59
C LYS A 230 21.86 -8.34 15.62
N ILE A 231 21.87 -7.04 15.34
CA ILE A 231 23.09 -6.29 15.04
C ILE A 231 23.37 -5.34 16.20
N GLY A 232 24.28 -5.74 17.09
CA GLY A 232 24.54 -5.04 18.36
C GLY A 232 25.07 -3.60 18.23
N ARG A 233 25.59 -3.19 17.06
CA ARG A 233 26.02 -1.80 16.82
C ARG A 233 24.88 -0.85 16.49
N LEU A 234 23.70 -1.36 16.12
CA LEU A 234 22.59 -0.50 15.70
C LEU A 234 21.93 0.16 16.92
N ILE A 235 21.66 1.46 16.82
CA ILE A 235 20.99 2.25 17.86
C ILE A 235 19.72 2.85 17.25
N PRO A 236 18.52 2.59 17.80
CA PRO A 236 17.29 3.22 17.35
C PRO A 236 17.36 4.76 17.49
N GLU A 237 16.95 5.47 16.43
CA GLU A 237 16.99 6.94 16.33
C GLU A 237 15.61 7.57 16.18
#